data_AF-A0AAN9Y9C5-F1
#
_entry.id   AF-A0AAN9Y9C5-F1
#
_cell.length_a   1.000
_cell.length_b   1.000
_cell.length_c   1.000
_cell.angle_alpha   90.00
_cell.angle_beta   90.00
_cell.angle_gamma   90.00
#
_symmetry.space_group_name_H-M   'P 1'
#
loop_
_entity.id
_entity.type
_entity.pdbx_description
1 polymer ?
#
loop_
_entity_poly.entity_id
_entity_poly.type
_entity_poly.pdbx_seq_one_letter_code
_entity_poly.pdbx_strand_id
1 'polypeptide(L)'
;MFNAHSPGRDGAISPVLQLPSPIITRRTRTLSTSAKAMSNPEEVGIVKYFCRARGHGFITPENGSEDVFVHISDIEGEYVPLPGDEVNYRLCPIPPKFEKNQAVHVKIVNLTPQVHLKWSTPDPETSTSPNK
;
A
#
# COMPACT_ATOMS: atom_id res chain seq x y z
N MET A 1 -7.13 -17.23 48.27
CA MET A 1 -7.60 -16.76 46.94
C MET A 1 -6.51 -15.87 46.39
N PHE A 2 -5.75 -16.35 45.41
CA PHE A 2 -4.56 -15.68 44.88
C PHE A 2 -4.96 -14.83 43.67
N ASN A 3 -4.86 -13.50 43.78
CA ASN A 3 -5.13 -12.58 42.68
C ASN A 3 -3.80 -12.18 42.04
N ALA A 4 -3.37 -12.93 41.03
CA ALA A 4 -2.14 -12.66 40.29
C ALA A 4 -2.31 -11.41 39.40
N HIS A 5 -1.58 -10.34 39.72
CA HIS A 5 -1.40 -9.17 38.86
C HIS A 5 -0.29 -9.49 37.84
N SER A 6 -0.64 -9.52 36.56
CA SER A 6 0.32 -9.65 35.45
C SER A 6 1.14 -8.37 35.30
N PRO A 7 2.48 -8.39 35.24
CA PRO A 7 3.27 -7.24 34.83
C PRO A 7 3.40 -7.18 33.30
N GLY A 8 2.82 -6.14 32.71
CA GLY A 8 3.00 -5.81 31.29
C GLY A 8 4.42 -5.33 31.03
N ARG A 9 5.02 -5.82 29.94
CA ARG A 9 6.32 -5.42 29.41
C ARG A 9 6.10 -4.32 28.37
N ASP A 10 6.42 -3.07 28.67
CA ASP A 10 6.56 -2.03 27.65
C ASP A 10 8.02 -1.97 27.18
N GLY A 11 8.29 -2.77 26.15
CA GLY A 11 9.50 -2.66 25.34
C GLY A 11 9.37 -1.51 24.35
N ALA A 12 10.38 -0.63 24.37
CA ALA A 12 10.91 0.16 23.25
C ALA A 12 9.92 0.59 22.15
N ILE A 13 9.35 1.79 22.27
CA ILE A 13 8.65 2.46 21.18
C ILE A 13 9.70 3.12 20.27
N SER A 14 10.11 2.42 19.21
CA SER A 14 10.80 3.00 18.05
C SER A 14 9.99 4.16 17.46
N PRO A 15 10.61 5.20 16.86
CA PRO A 15 9.92 6.40 16.37
C PRO A 15 8.89 5.99 15.32
N VAL A 16 7.63 6.00 15.74
CA VAL A 16 6.48 5.60 14.95
C VAL A 16 6.33 6.64 13.83
N LEU A 17 6.63 6.23 12.60
CA LEU A 17 6.12 6.92 11.41
C LEU A 17 4.59 6.90 11.56
N GLN A 18 4.00 8.03 11.96
CA GLN A 18 2.58 8.15 12.30
C GLN A 18 1.71 7.83 11.09
N LEU A 19 1.24 6.58 11.04
CA LEU A 19 0.17 6.16 10.16
C LEU A 19 -1.08 7.01 10.44
N PRO A 20 -1.76 7.55 9.41
CA PRO A 20 -3.01 8.25 9.64
C PRO A 20 -4.06 7.29 10.18
N SER A 21 -4.63 7.64 11.34
CA SER A 21 -5.83 7.01 11.85
C SER A 21 -7.04 7.78 11.32
N PRO A 22 -8.01 7.13 10.66
CA PRO A 22 -8.11 5.70 10.37
C PRO A 22 -7.42 5.27 9.06
N ILE A 23 -6.89 4.04 9.02
CA ILE A 23 -6.35 3.43 7.80
C ILE A 23 -7.54 3.03 6.90
N ILE A 24 -7.91 3.90 5.95
CA ILE A 24 -9.00 3.65 4.99
C ILE A 24 -8.54 2.65 3.92
N THR A 25 -8.57 1.37 4.24
CA THR A 25 -8.34 0.32 3.21
C THR A 25 -9.54 0.17 2.28
N ARG A 26 -9.35 -0.50 1.13
CA ARG A 26 -10.44 -0.86 0.18
C ARG A 26 -11.69 -1.47 0.86
N ARG A 27 -11.53 -2.17 1.99
CA ARG A 27 -12.62 -2.81 2.75
C ARG A 27 -13.35 -1.89 3.72
N THR A 28 -12.71 -0.79 4.12
CA THR A 28 -13.25 0.17 5.10
C THR A 28 -13.61 1.52 4.47
N ARG A 29 -13.34 1.70 3.16
CA ARG A 29 -13.70 2.91 2.42
C ARG A 29 -15.22 2.99 2.23
N THR A 30 -15.83 4.12 2.59
CA THR A 30 -17.25 4.34 2.33
C THR A 30 -17.48 4.58 0.84
N LEU A 31 -18.66 4.22 0.33
CA LEU A 31 -19.03 4.42 -1.09
C LEU A 31 -18.80 5.86 -1.55
N SER A 32 -19.05 6.83 -0.66
CA SER A 32 -18.83 8.26 -0.92
C SER A 32 -17.35 8.62 -1.12
N THR A 33 -16.42 7.99 -0.39
CA THR A 33 -14.98 8.24 -0.58
C THR A 33 -14.49 7.61 -1.88
N SER A 34 -14.93 6.39 -2.19
CA SER A 34 -14.64 5.74 -3.48
C SER A 34 -15.19 6.55 -4.66
N ALA A 35 -16.42 7.08 -4.55
CA ALA A 35 -17.02 7.94 -5.58
C ALA A 35 -16.22 9.23 -5.81
N LYS A 36 -15.75 9.87 -4.74
CA LYS A 36 -14.85 11.03 -4.84
C LYS A 36 -13.55 10.67 -5.55
N ALA A 37 -12.91 9.56 -5.17
CA ALA A 37 -11.69 9.11 -5.83
C ALA A 37 -11.90 8.77 -7.32
N MET A 38 -13.07 8.21 -7.68
CA MET A 38 -13.43 7.95 -9.08
C MET A 38 -13.66 9.23 -9.88
N SER A 39 -14.07 10.32 -9.24
CA SER A 39 -14.22 11.64 -9.86
C SER A 39 -12.89 12.39 -10.01
N ASN A 40 -11.83 11.96 -9.33
CA ASN A 40 -10.50 12.56 -9.46
C ASN A 40 -9.79 12.01 -10.72
N PRO A 41 -8.97 12.84 -11.38
CA PRO A 41 -8.17 12.39 -12.50
C PRO A 41 -7.18 11.29 -12.07
N GLU A 42 -6.81 10.47 -13.05
CA GLU A 42 -5.75 9.48 -12.92
C GLU A 42 -4.41 10.21 -12.97
N GLU A 43 -3.61 10.04 -11.93
CA GLU A 43 -2.31 10.66 -11.79
C GLU A 43 -1.21 9.61 -11.83
N VAL A 44 -0.07 10.03 -12.34
CA VAL A 44 1.13 9.22 -12.47
C VAL A 44 2.14 9.63 -11.42
N GLY A 45 2.88 8.65 -10.93
CA GLY A 45 3.90 8.90 -9.93
C GLY A 45 4.84 7.73 -9.79
N ILE A 46 5.93 8.01 -9.10
CA ILE A 46 7.02 7.07 -8.91
C ILE A 46 6.90 6.51 -7.50
N VAL A 47 6.93 5.19 -7.37
CA VAL A 47 6.95 4.53 -6.07
C VAL A 47 8.26 4.94 -5.39
N LYS A 48 8.15 5.63 -4.25
CA LYS A 48 9.32 6.04 -3.46
C LYS A 48 9.76 4.94 -2.52
N TYR A 49 8.78 4.30 -1.90
CA TYR A 49 9.02 3.23 -0.96
C TYR A 49 7.81 2.31 -0.92
N PHE A 50 8.05 1.00 -0.94
CA PHE A 50 7.00 0.03 -0.72
C PHE A 50 7.51 -1.12 0.15
N CYS A 51 6.75 -1.45 1.20
CA CYS A 51 7.10 -2.53 2.11
C CYS A 51 6.05 -3.63 2.07
N ARG A 52 6.37 -4.74 1.39
CA ARG A 52 5.52 -5.95 1.36
C ARG A 52 5.22 -6.48 2.77
N ALA A 53 6.20 -6.49 3.66
CA ALA A 53 6.03 -7.01 5.02
C ALA A 53 5.03 -6.20 5.85
N ARG A 54 4.97 -4.87 5.63
CA ARG A 54 4.03 -3.97 6.31
C ARG A 54 2.73 -3.72 5.52
N GLY A 55 2.68 -4.09 4.24
CA GLY A 55 1.50 -3.94 3.39
C GLY A 55 1.20 -2.50 2.96
N HIS A 56 2.13 -1.57 3.06
CA HIS A 56 1.94 -0.18 2.66
C HIS A 56 3.20 0.42 2.03
N GLY A 57 3.02 1.54 1.35
CA GLY A 57 4.07 2.30 0.72
C GLY A 57 3.72 3.77 0.54
N PHE A 58 4.61 4.48 -0.14
CA PHE A 58 4.47 5.87 -0.51
C PHE A 58 4.84 6.03 -1.99
N ILE A 59 4.02 6.80 -2.68
CA ILE A 59 4.21 7.17 -4.09
C ILE A 59 4.44 8.67 -4.14
N THR A 60 5.49 9.08 -4.84
CA THR A 60 5.75 10.49 -5.12
C THR A 60 5.12 10.84 -6.47
N PRO A 61 4.08 11.69 -6.52
CA PRO A 61 3.51 12.16 -7.78
C PRO A 61 4.57 12.85 -8.63
N GLU A 62 4.51 12.67 -9.95
CA GLU A 62 5.37 13.44 -10.87
C GLU A 62 5.04 14.94 -10.85
N ASN A 63 3.82 15.29 -10.44
CA ASN A 63 3.36 16.67 -10.29
C ASN A 63 4.12 17.44 -9.20
N GLY A 64 4.94 16.77 -8.38
CA GLY A 64 5.71 17.38 -7.28
C GLY A 64 4.86 17.69 -6.03
N SER A 65 3.66 17.12 -5.95
CA SER A 65 2.79 17.19 -4.78
C SER A 65 3.31 16.33 -3.60
N GLU A 66 2.63 16.40 -2.47
CA GLU A 66 2.97 15.64 -1.27
C GLU A 66 2.98 14.12 -1.52
N ASP A 67 3.84 13.40 -0.79
CA ASP A 67 3.94 11.94 -0.88
C ASP A 67 2.60 11.27 -0.52
N VAL A 68 2.09 10.45 -1.44
CA VAL A 68 0.76 9.83 -1.33
C VAL A 68 0.89 8.46 -0.69
N PHE A 69 0.08 8.20 0.34
CA PHE A 69 0.07 6.90 1.00
C PHE A 69 -0.61 5.85 0.12
N VAL A 70 0.00 4.68 -0.05
CA VAL A 70 -0.61 3.56 -0.78
C VAL A 70 -0.69 2.32 0.11
N HIS A 71 -1.82 1.61 0.03
CA HIS A 71 -1.99 0.31 0.68
C HIS A 71 -1.87 -0.81 -0.36
N ILE A 72 -1.28 -1.94 0.03
CA ILE A 72 -1.17 -3.15 -0.82
C ILE A 72 -2.53 -3.57 -1.41
N SER A 73 -3.62 -3.40 -0.65
CA SER A 73 -4.97 -3.76 -1.11
C SER A 73 -5.55 -2.83 -2.17
N ASP A 74 -4.97 -1.64 -2.34
CA ASP A 74 -5.35 -0.67 -3.38
C ASP A 74 -4.47 -0.78 -4.63
N ILE A 75 -3.41 -1.60 -4.57
CA ILE A 75 -2.55 -1.92 -5.72
C ILE A 75 -3.20 -3.03 -6.54
N GLU A 76 -3.43 -2.72 -7.80
CA GLU A 76 -3.94 -3.63 -8.81
C GLU A 76 -2.77 -4.15 -9.63
N GLY A 77 -2.59 -5.46 -9.61
CA GLY A 77 -1.54 -6.14 -10.37
C GLY A 77 -1.07 -7.40 -9.67
N GLU A 78 -0.31 -8.19 -10.42
CA GLU A 78 0.34 -9.38 -9.90
C GLU A 78 1.73 -9.07 -9.35
N TYR A 79 2.29 -7.87 -9.60
CA TYR A 79 3.65 -7.49 -9.23
C TYR A 79 3.68 -6.65 -7.96
N VAL A 80 4.69 -6.90 -7.13
CA VAL A 80 5.05 -6.10 -5.97
C VAL A 80 5.72 -4.83 -6.48
N PRO A 81 5.14 -3.63 -6.28
CA PRO A 81 5.76 -2.40 -6.74
C PRO A 81 7.09 -2.17 -6.02
N LEU A 82 8.10 -1.81 -6.80
CA LEU A 82 9.44 -1.50 -6.34
C LEU A 82 9.69 0.00 -6.37
N PRO A 83 10.59 0.51 -5.52
CA PRO A 83 11.00 1.90 -5.60
C PRO A 83 11.60 2.21 -6.98
N GLY A 84 11.10 3.27 -7.62
CA GLY A 84 11.45 3.66 -8.98
C GLY A 84 10.46 3.22 -10.06
N ASP A 85 9.48 2.37 -9.74
CA ASP A 85 8.43 2.02 -10.69
C ASP A 85 7.44 3.16 -10.87
N GLU A 86 7.04 3.37 -12.12
CA GLU A 86 5.99 4.33 -12.46
C GLU A 86 4.63 3.64 -12.35
N VAL A 87 3.76 4.25 -11.56
CA VAL A 87 2.43 3.74 -11.30
C VAL A 87 1.41 4.83 -11.58
N ASN A 88 0.30 4.44 -12.17
CA ASN A 88 -0.88 5.26 -12.34
C ASN A 88 -1.85 4.97 -11.19
N TYR A 89 -2.34 5.99 -10.52
CA TYR A 89 -3.22 5.90 -9.37
C TYR A 89 -4.20 7.06 -9.34
N ARG A 90 -5.21 6.95 -8.48
CA ARG A 90 -6.13 8.07 -8.21
C ARG A 90 -5.95 8.54 -6.79
N LEU A 91 -6.01 9.84 -6.58
CA LEU A 91 -6.03 10.42 -5.25
C LEU A 91 -7.39 10.21 -4.61
N CYS A 92 -7.40 9.61 -3.43
CA CYS A 92 -8.57 9.51 -2.56
C CYS A 92 -8.26 10.30 -1.28
N PRO A 93 -8.88 11.45 -1.05
CA PRO A 93 -8.64 12.20 0.17
C PRO A 93 -9.35 11.52 1.36
N ILE A 94 -8.69 11.44 2.51
CA ILE A 94 -9.18 10.73 3.69
C ILE A 94 -10.06 11.67 4.56
N PRO A 95 -11.37 11.44 4.67
CA PRO A 95 -12.23 12.18 5.62
C PRO A 95 -11.88 11.80 7.06
N PRO A 96 -12.12 12.65 8.07
CA PRO A 96 -12.89 13.90 8.07
C PRO A 96 -12.08 15.19 7.83
N LYS A 97 -10.75 15.14 7.97
CA LYS A 97 -9.89 16.32 7.83
C LYS A 97 -9.39 16.58 6.41
N PHE A 98 -9.48 15.61 5.50
CA PHE A 98 -9.00 15.72 4.10
C PHE A 98 -7.53 16.18 3.98
N GLU A 99 -6.74 16.02 5.04
CA GLU A 99 -5.35 16.48 5.12
C GLU A 99 -4.38 15.49 4.49
N LYS A 100 -4.79 14.23 4.30
CA LYS A 100 -3.96 13.20 3.69
C LYS A 100 -4.66 12.53 2.53
N ASN A 101 -3.86 12.22 1.52
CA ASN A 101 -4.32 11.57 0.31
C ASN A 101 -3.84 10.12 0.30
N GLN A 102 -4.73 9.23 -0.11
CA GLN A 102 -4.42 7.83 -0.33
C GLN A 102 -4.52 7.50 -1.81
N ALA A 103 -3.51 6.81 -2.34
CA ALA A 103 -3.50 6.29 -3.69
C ALA A 103 -4.41 5.06 -3.76
N VAL A 104 -5.31 5.10 -4.74
CA VAL A 104 -6.29 4.03 -4.98
C VAL A 104 -6.25 3.63 -6.44
N HIS A 105 -6.68 2.40 -6.75
CA HIS A 105 -6.62 1.86 -8.12
C HIS A 105 -5.20 1.96 -8.71
N VAL A 106 -4.19 1.62 -7.91
CA VAL A 106 -2.78 1.79 -8.30
C VAL A 106 -2.41 0.71 -9.31
N LYS A 107 -2.04 1.09 -10.53
CA LYS A 107 -1.64 0.21 -11.62
C LYS A 107 -0.22 0.55 -12.04
N ILE A 108 0.64 -0.45 -12.12
CA ILE A 108 2.02 -0.25 -12.58
C ILE A 108 2.00 -0.06 -14.09
N VAL A 109 2.46 1.12 -14.56
CA VAL A 109 2.50 1.47 -15.99
C VAL A 109 3.90 1.26 -16.58
N ASN A 110 4.95 1.61 -15.84
CA ASN A 110 6.32 1.37 -16.25
C ASN A 110 7.06 0.56 -15.17
N LEU A 111 7.35 -0.70 -15.51
CA LEU A 111 8.14 -1.59 -14.68
C LEU A 111 9.62 -1.22 -14.85
N THR A 112 10.32 -0.95 -13.76
CA THR A 112 11.78 -0.84 -13.79
C THR A 112 12.40 -2.14 -14.30
N PRO A 113 13.60 -2.12 -14.91
CA PRO A 113 14.28 -3.33 -15.39
C PRO A 113 14.74 -4.29 -14.27
N GLN A 114 14.34 -4.03 -13.02
CA GLN A 114 14.62 -4.88 -11.86
C GLN A 114 13.71 -6.12 -11.86
N VAL A 115 14.11 -7.18 -11.16
CA VAL A 115 13.27 -8.39 -11.03
C VAL A 115 12.14 -8.12 -10.04
N HIS A 116 10.92 -7.96 -10.56
CA HIS A 116 9.74 -7.73 -9.72
C HIS A 116 9.19 -9.05 -9.21
N LEU A 117 8.97 -9.13 -7.89
CA LEU A 117 8.34 -10.28 -7.27
C LEU A 117 6.84 -10.25 -7.58
N LYS A 118 6.24 -11.40 -7.93
CA LYS A 118 4.78 -11.50 -8.06
C LYS A 118 4.14 -11.84 -6.71
N TRP A 119 2.94 -11.31 -6.46
CA TRP A 119 2.07 -11.68 -5.35
C TRP A 119 1.65 -13.16 -5.42
N SER A 120 1.52 -13.71 -6.63
CA SER A 120 0.95 -15.04 -6.92
C SER A 120 1.97 -16.15 -7.21
N THR A 121 3.28 -15.88 -7.23
CA THR A 121 4.26 -16.98 -7.38
C THR A 121 4.55 -17.62 -6.03
N PRO A 122 4.09 -18.86 -5.76
CA PRO A 122 4.94 -19.77 -5.02
C PRO A 122 6.24 -19.94 -5.82
N ASP A 123 7.36 -20.00 -5.13
CA ASP A 123 8.63 -20.59 -5.58
C ASP A 123 8.49 -21.48 -6.84
N PRO A 124 9.34 -21.31 -7.88
CA PRO A 124 9.30 -22.14 -9.09
C PRO A 124 9.63 -23.64 -8.87
N GLU A 125 9.79 -24.11 -7.62
CA GLU A 125 10.08 -25.50 -7.27
C GLU A 125 8.82 -26.34 -6.95
N THR A 126 7.67 -26.05 -7.55
CA THR A 126 6.52 -26.98 -7.49
C THR A 126 5.84 -27.27 -8.83
N SER A 127 6.45 -26.84 -9.96
CA SER A 127 6.03 -27.23 -11.31
C SER A 127 7.10 -28.06 -12.02
N THR A 128 7.62 -29.09 -11.36
CA THR A 128 8.14 -30.29 -12.04
C THR A 128 7.58 -31.50 -11.31
N SER A 129 6.43 -31.96 -11.77
CA SER A 129 6.14 -33.39 -11.77
C SER A 129 5.49 -33.73 -13.10
N PRO A 130 6.28 -33.96 -14.15
CA PRO A 130 5.82 -34.82 -15.22
C PRO A 130 5.78 -36.26 -14.67
N ASN A 131 4.69 -36.96 -14.97
CA ASN A 131 4.64 -38.41 -15.16
C ASN A 131 4.46 -39.31 -13.91
N LYS A 132 3.22 -39.81 -13.70
CA LYS A 132 2.88 -41.22 -13.96
C LYS A 132 1.36 -41.45 -13.97
#